data_AF-A0A1L9R8N5-F1
#
_entry.id   AF-A0A1L9R8N5-F1
#
_cell.length_a   1.000
_cell.length_b   1.000
_cell.length_c   1.000
_cell.angle_alpha   90.00
_cell.angle_beta   90.00
_cell.angle_gamma   90.00
#
_symmetry.space_group_name_H-M   'P 1'
#
loop_
_entity.id
_entity.type
_entity.pdbx_description
1 polymer ?
#
loop_
_entity_poly.entity_id
_entity_poly.type
_entity_poly.pdbx_seq_one_letter_code
_entity_poly.pdbx_strand_id
1 'polypeptide(L)'
;MGDIQNQAKQLTREIPAVPAPWLGTKGEAFFSVALMSASKGLSPGTYGRLEANSSVADPEISGEFAGGFGLCMFVRYTQSPVGPYDEVLWAPGYFKVPATGKKRERITNIYVSSVDSVYNGRRNWNIPKQLASFKFHPSDTKFPPYKRIEVSLPDNTDNPFISLDLKPMSLLSRPFLPLSTSYIPLCLDIVIPPLPESENWREDGRVGSHDGEWKTTRVGMSGWGGMMKAGGRLGNGSDFPELKRDGMWFWVRDLDMSFETVEHEKKD
;
A
#
# COMPACT_ATOMS: atom_id res chain seq x y z
N MET A 1 22.29 -8.27 12.30
CA MET A 1 21.99 -9.30 13.35
C MET A 1 20.82 -8.90 14.26
N GLY A 2 20.71 -7.64 14.72
CA GLY A 2 19.57 -7.19 15.55
C GLY A 2 18.20 -7.21 14.87
N ASP A 3 18.11 -6.80 13.60
CA ASP A 3 16.81 -6.70 12.89
C ASP A 3 16.17 -8.06 12.59
N ILE A 4 16.98 -9.06 12.21
CA ILE A 4 16.51 -10.43 11.92
C ILE A 4 16.00 -11.12 13.19
N GLN A 5 16.69 -10.98 14.33
CA GLN A 5 16.23 -11.53 15.61
C GLN A 5 14.96 -10.84 16.10
N ASN A 6 14.81 -9.53 15.88
CA ASN A 6 13.61 -8.80 16.24
C ASN A 6 12.41 -9.21 15.37
N GLN A 7 12.62 -9.47 14.08
CA GLN A 7 11.57 -9.97 13.18
C GLN A 7 11.15 -11.40 13.50
N ALA A 8 12.09 -12.33 13.75
CA ALA A 8 11.76 -13.69 14.18
C ALA A 8 10.96 -13.68 15.49
N LYS A 9 11.25 -12.74 16.40
CA LYS A 9 10.49 -12.53 17.63
C LYS A 9 9.09 -11.95 17.38
N GLN A 10 8.91 -11.10 16.36
CA GLN A 10 7.59 -10.61 15.95
C GLN A 10 6.70 -11.69 15.32
N LEU A 11 7.29 -12.64 14.59
CA LEU A 11 6.54 -13.73 13.95
C LEU A 11 6.06 -14.80 14.96
N THR A 12 6.81 -14.97 16.06
CA THR A 12 6.55 -16.02 17.08
C THR A 12 5.63 -15.58 18.21
N ARG A 13 5.35 -14.29 18.36
CA ARG A 13 4.40 -13.80 19.38
C ARG A 13 2.94 -13.93 18.92
N GLU A 14 2.04 -13.93 19.89
CA GLU A 14 0.63 -13.71 19.62
C GLU A 14 0.43 -12.30 19.03
N ILE A 15 -0.38 -12.24 17.97
CA ILE A 15 -0.76 -10.99 17.33
C ILE A 15 -2.21 -10.72 17.73
N PRO A 16 -2.50 -9.62 18.45
CA PRO A 16 -3.86 -9.29 18.80
C PRO A 16 -4.66 -8.94 17.54
N ALA A 17 -5.88 -9.46 17.47
CA ALA A 17 -6.85 -9.04 16.47
C ALA A 17 -7.35 -7.62 16.80
N VAL A 18 -7.30 -6.74 15.81
CA VAL A 18 -7.73 -5.35 15.88
C VAL A 18 -8.75 -5.12 14.77
N PRO A 19 -10.06 -5.21 15.07
CA PRO A 19 -11.10 -5.22 14.05
C PRO A 19 -11.22 -3.88 13.31
N ALA A 20 -11.82 -3.91 12.12
CA ALA A 20 -12.29 -2.73 11.40
C ALA A 20 -13.46 -2.04 12.15
N PRO A 21 -13.72 -0.75 11.89
CA PRO A 21 -12.95 0.18 11.07
C PRO A 21 -11.72 0.72 11.81
N TRP A 22 -10.71 1.15 11.06
CA TRP A 22 -9.58 1.91 11.62
C TRP A 22 -9.78 3.38 11.29
N LEU A 23 -9.97 4.19 12.33
CA LEU A 23 -10.22 5.63 12.21
C LEU A 23 -9.07 6.41 12.86
N GLY A 24 -8.81 7.62 12.38
CA GLY A 24 -7.83 8.50 13.01
C GLY A 24 -6.39 8.02 12.86
N THR A 25 -6.06 7.33 11.77
CA THR A 25 -4.71 6.82 11.52
C THR A 25 -3.82 7.97 11.09
N LYS A 26 -2.86 8.38 11.92
CA LYS A 26 -2.06 9.59 11.70
C LYS A 26 -0.71 9.32 11.08
N GLY A 27 -0.19 10.25 10.28
CA GLY A 27 1.15 10.11 9.73
C GLY A 27 1.60 11.20 8.74
N GLU A 28 2.47 10.78 7.83
CA GLU A 28 2.91 11.54 6.67
C GLU A 28 2.89 10.60 5.45
N ALA A 29 2.59 11.13 4.26
CA ALA A 29 2.56 10.34 3.03
C ALA A 29 3.31 11.00 1.87
N PHE A 30 3.76 10.19 0.93
CA PHE A 30 4.44 10.59 -0.29
C PHE A 30 3.89 9.75 -1.44
N PHE A 31 3.37 10.36 -2.50
CA PHE A 31 2.70 9.58 -3.54
C PHE A 31 2.85 10.14 -4.95
N SER A 32 2.68 9.26 -5.93
CA SER A 32 2.50 9.61 -7.34
C SER A 32 1.29 8.90 -7.93
N VAL A 33 0.61 9.60 -8.83
CA VAL A 33 -0.50 9.06 -9.63
C VAL A 33 -0.10 9.16 -11.10
N ALA A 34 -0.40 8.13 -11.90
CA ALA A 34 -0.27 8.22 -13.35
C ALA A 34 -1.35 7.38 -14.04
N LEU A 35 -1.67 7.74 -15.27
CA LEU A 35 -2.63 7.00 -16.08
C LEU A 35 -2.01 5.71 -16.62
N MET A 36 -2.72 4.61 -16.40
CA MET A 36 -2.35 3.25 -16.74
C MET A 36 -3.25 2.75 -17.86
N SER A 37 -2.65 2.14 -18.88
CA SER A 37 -3.38 1.62 -20.04
C SER A 37 -3.71 0.15 -19.84
N ALA A 38 -4.99 -0.21 -19.97
CA ALA A 38 -5.42 -1.61 -19.97
C ALA A 38 -4.69 -2.43 -21.06
N SER A 39 -4.45 -1.84 -22.24
CA SER A 39 -3.78 -2.51 -23.36
C SER A 39 -2.31 -2.84 -23.10
N LYS A 40 -1.67 -2.18 -22.14
CA LYS A 40 -0.28 -2.48 -21.75
C LYS A 40 -0.20 -3.63 -20.74
N GLY A 41 -1.34 -4.07 -20.19
CA GLY A 41 -1.40 -5.08 -19.15
C GLY A 41 -0.75 -4.63 -17.83
N LEU A 42 -0.56 -5.60 -16.95
CA LEU A 42 0.16 -5.43 -15.69
C LEU A 42 1.63 -5.79 -15.87
N SER A 43 2.53 -5.00 -15.29
CA SER A 43 3.96 -5.30 -15.30
C SER A 43 4.31 -6.40 -14.29
N PRO A 44 5.43 -7.13 -14.49
CA PRO A 44 6.01 -7.97 -13.45
C PRO A 44 6.14 -7.26 -12.09
N GLY A 45 6.03 -8.02 -11.00
CA GLY A 45 6.05 -7.50 -9.63
C GLY A 45 4.77 -6.80 -9.16
N THR A 46 3.74 -6.68 -10.02
CA THR A 46 2.46 -6.04 -9.68
C THR A 46 1.76 -6.70 -8.49
N TYR A 47 1.79 -8.02 -8.40
CA TYR A 47 1.23 -8.78 -7.27
C TYR A 47 2.32 -9.12 -6.26
N GLY A 48 1.96 -9.14 -4.97
CA GLY A 48 2.83 -9.63 -3.90
C GLY A 48 3.22 -11.10 -4.09
N ARG A 49 4.26 -11.55 -3.38
CA ARG A 49 4.83 -12.91 -3.55
C ARG A 49 3.82 -14.02 -3.25
N LEU A 50 2.91 -13.79 -2.31
CA LEU A 50 1.88 -14.76 -1.94
C LEU A 50 0.74 -14.79 -2.97
N GLU A 51 0.40 -13.63 -3.53
CA GLU A 51 -0.75 -13.46 -4.43
C GLU A 51 -0.42 -13.79 -5.89
N ALA A 52 0.82 -13.61 -6.33
CA ALA A 52 1.23 -13.70 -7.73
C ALA A 52 0.94 -15.07 -8.40
N ASN A 53 0.94 -16.15 -7.62
CA ASN A 53 0.66 -17.51 -8.11
C ASN A 53 -0.65 -18.07 -7.53
N SER A 54 -1.61 -17.20 -7.25
CA SER A 54 -2.91 -17.56 -6.68
C SER A 54 -4.06 -17.06 -7.54
N SER A 55 -5.29 -17.42 -7.17
CA SER A 55 -6.52 -16.92 -7.81
C SER A 55 -6.63 -15.40 -7.80
N VAL A 56 -5.94 -14.68 -6.90
CA VAL A 56 -5.91 -13.21 -6.86
C VAL A 56 -5.33 -12.60 -8.15
N ALA A 57 -4.33 -13.27 -8.74
CA ALA A 57 -3.67 -12.83 -9.96
C ALA A 57 -4.33 -13.36 -11.24
N ASP A 58 -5.29 -14.27 -11.11
CA ASP A 58 -6.04 -14.85 -12.23
C ASP A 58 -7.13 -13.86 -12.70
N PRO A 59 -7.07 -13.35 -13.96
CA PRO A 59 -8.04 -12.39 -14.47
C PRO A 59 -9.44 -12.99 -14.68
N GLU A 60 -9.58 -14.31 -14.84
CA GLU A 60 -10.89 -14.96 -14.98
C GLU A 60 -11.59 -15.07 -13.62
N ILE A 61 -10.82 -15.30 -12.55
CA ILE A 61 -11.36 -15.45 -11.19
C ILE A 61 -11.49 -14.11 -10.47
N SER A 62 -10.45 -13.28 -10.54
CA SER A 62 -10.33 -12.02 -9.81
C SER A 62 -10.58 -10.80 -10.71
N GLY A 63 -10.92 -11.01 -11.98
CA GLY A 63 -11.32 -9.94 -12.88
C GLY A 63 -10.16 -9.28 -13.62
N GLU A 64 -10.46 -8.84 -14.84
CA GLU A 64 -9.48 -8.24 -15.75
C GLU A 64 -9.06 -6.83 -15.33
N PHE A 65 -7.77 -6.53 -15.52
CA PHE A 65 -7.24 -5.18 -15.41
C PHE A 65 -7.86 -4.24 -16.46
N ALA A 66 -8.33 -3.08 -16.03
CA ALA A 66 -9.08 -2.12 -16.83
C ALA A 66 -8.39 -0.76 -16.99
N GLY A 67 -7.12 -0.62 -16.57
CA GLY A 67 -6.39 0.64 -16.63
C GLY A 67 -6.90 1.66 -15.60
N GLY A 68 -6.67 2.95 -15.86
CA GLY A 68 -7.09 4.04 -14.98
C GLY A 68 -5.94 4.66 -14.20
N PHE A 69 -6.21 5.22 -13.02
CA PHE A 69 -5.19 5.94 -12.27
C PHE A 69 -4.42 5.00 -11.34
N GLY A 70 -3.16 4.72 -11.69
CA GLY A 70 -2.28 3.93 -10.85
C GLY A 70 -1.60 4.78 -9.76
N LEU A 71 -1.78 4.38 -8.50
CA LEU A 71 -1.26 5.02 -7.29
C LEU A 71 -0.07 4.21 -6.73
N CYS A 72 1.06 4.89 -6.56
CA CYS A 72 2.14 4.44 -5.69
C CYS A 72 2.26 5.41 -4.52
N MET A 73 2.19 4.92 -3.28
CA MET A 73 2.16 5.74 -2.08
C MET A 73 3.02 5.12 -0.98
N PHE A 74 3.87 5.95 -0.38
CA PHE A 74 4.60 5.66 0.84
C PHE A 74 3.89 6.36 1.99
N VAL A 75 3.77 5.69 3.13
CA VAL A 75 3.18 6.25 4.33
C VAL A 75 4.05 5.92 5.52
N ARG A 76 4.25 6.91 6.40
CA ARG A 76 4.81 6.72 7.73
C ARG A 76 3.70 7.02 8.73
N TYR A 77 3.06 5.98 9.23
CA TYR A 77 2.04 6.11 10.25
C TYR A 77 2.69 6.30 11.61
N THR A 78 2.46 7.45 12.22
CA THR A 78 2.88 7.77 13.59
C THR A 78 1.89 7.27 14.63
N GLN A 79 0.63 7.04 14.23
CA GLN A 79 -0.41 6.51 15.09
C GLN A 79 -1.37 5.61 14.28
N SER A 80 -1.62 4.40 14.77
CA SER A 80 -2.66 3.50 14.26
C SER A 80 -3.17 2.59 15.37
N PRO A 81 -4.30 1.88 15.18
CA PRO A 81 -4.77 0.86 16.12
C PRO A 81 -3.78 -0.30 16.37
N VAL A 82 -2.82 -0.52 15.48
CA VAL A 82 -1.75 -1.53 15.61
C VAL A 82 -0.37 -0.92 15.92
N GLY A 83 -0.33 0.35 16.34
CA GLY A 83 0.89 1.10 16.60
C GLY A 83 1.52 1.74 15.35
N PRO A 84 2.65 2.44 15.49
CA PRO A 84 3.33 3.08 14.36
C PRO A 84 3.90 2.05 13.37
N TYR A 85 3.82 2.34 12.08
CA TYR A 85 4.44 1.53 11.03
C TYR A 85 4.63 2.33 9.74
N ASP A 86 5.53 1.84 8.88
CA ASP A 86 5.79 2.39 7.56
C ASP A 86 5.16 1.48 6.49
N GLU A 87 4.76 2.04 5.37
CA GLU A 87 4.03 1.36 4.29
C GLU A 87 4.50 1.86 2.92
N VAL A 88 4.58 0.97 1.93
CA VAL A 88 4.55 1.31 0.52
C VAL A 88 3.48 0.47 -0.16
N LEU A 89 2.58 1.11 -0.90
CA LEU A 89 1.50 0.44 -1.62
C LEU A 89 1.57 0.71 -3.12
N TRP A 90 1.08 -0.26 -3.88
CA TRP A 90 0.81 -0.18 -5.30
C TRP A 90 -0.62 -0.57 -5.61
N ALA A 91 -1.37 0.39 -6.15
CA ALA A 91 -2.65 0.15 -6.81
C ALA A 91 -2.49 0.47 -8.29
N PRO A 92 -2.45 -0.51 -9.20
CA PRO A 92 -2.21 -0.28 -10.63
C PRO A 92 -3.40 0.38 -11.36
N GLY A 93 -4.56 0.50 -10.72
CA GLY A 93 -5.77 1.05 -11.29
C GLY A 93 -6.96 0.13 -11.11
N TYR A 94 -7.93 0.28 -12.00
CA TYR A 94 -9.20 -0.43 -11.93
C TYR A 94 -9.13 -1.87 -12.43
N PHE A 95 -9.94 -2.72 -11.83
CA PHE A 95 -10.27 -4.07 -12.29
C PHE A 95 -11.77 -4.22 -12.46
N LYS A 96 -12.20 -5.06 -13.42
CA LYS A 96 -13.62 -5.44 -13.56
C LYS A 96 -13.96 -6.47 -12.50
N VAL A 97 -14.77 -6.11 -11.51
CA VAL A 97 -15.17 -7.04 -10.44
C VAL A 97 -16.16 -8.08 -11.00
N PRO A 98 -15.84 -9.39 -11.01
CA PRO A 98 -16.64 -10.41 -11.70
C PRO A 98 -18.11 -10.43 -11.27
N ALA A 99 -18.39 -10.37 -9.97
CA ALA A 99 -19.75 -10.44 -9.43
C ALA A 99 -20.66 -9.27 -9.85
N THR A 100 -20.10 -8.11 -10.23
CA THR A 100 -20.89 -6.89 -10.51
C THR A 100 -20.65 -6.30 -11.90
N GLY A 101 -19.57 -6.72 -12.58
CA GLY A 101 -19.06 -6.10 -13.81
C GLY A 101 -18.51 -4.67 -13.63
N LYS A 102 -18.61 -4.08 -12.43
CA LYS A 102 -18.18 -2.70 -12.17
C LYS A 102 -16.66 -2.61 -12.10
N LYS A 103 -16.13 -1.49 -12.56
CA LYS A 103 -14.70 -1.14 -12.39
C LYS A 103 -14.46 -0.61 -10.97
N ARG A 104 -13.47 -1.17 -10.28
CA ARG A 104 -13.07 -0.79 -8.91
C ARG A 104 -11.56 -0.80 -8.78
N GLU A 105 -11.02 0.15 -8.00
CA GLU A 105 -9.59 0.18 -7.70
C GLU A 105 -9.19 -1.05 -6.88
N ARG A 106 -7.94 -1.49 -7.06
CA ARG A 106 -7.38 -2.62 -6.31
C ARG A 106 -5.95 -2.33 -5.92
N ILE A 107 -5.62 -2.52 -4.65
CA ILE A 107 -4.23 -2.64 -4.19
C ILE A 107 -3.78 -4.07 -4.49
N THR A 108 -2.71 -4.23 -5.26
CA THR A 108 -2.20 -5.55 -5.67
C THR A 108 -0.91 -5.94 -4.94
N ASN A 109 -0.19 -4.96 -4.40
CA ASN A 109 1.05 -5.20 -3.67
C ASN A 109 1.27 -4.09 -2.65
N ILE A 110 1.59 -4.47 -1.42
CA ILE A 110 1.83 -3.54 -0.32
C ILE A 110 2.83 -4.15 0.65
N TYR A 111 3.86 -3.39 0.99
CA TYR A 111 4.82 -3.75 2.02
C TYR A 111 4.62 -2.86 3.25
N VAL A 112 4.77 -3.43 4.44
CA VAL A 112 4.70 -2.71 5.72
C VAL A 112 5.84 -3.11 6.66
N SER A 113 6.18 -2.26 7.63
CA SER A 113 7.22 -2.55 8.64
C SER A 113 6.71 -3.26 9.90
N SER A 114 5.42 -3.58 9.98
CA SER A 114 4.79 -4.18 11.16
C SER A 114 4.02 -5.46 10.82
N VAL A 115 4.34 -6.54 11.53
CA VAL A 115 3.64 -7.84 11.43
C VAL A 115 2.17 -7.72 11.86
N ASP A 116 1.83 -6.87 12.82
CA ASP A 116 0.45 -6.60 13.25
C ASP A 116 -0.37 -5.93 12.15
N SER A 117 0.28 -5.03 11.38
CA SER A 117 -0.34 -4.40 10.21
C SER A 117 -0.56 -5.41 9.09
N VAL A 118 0.38 -6.34 8.86
CA VAL A 118 0.22 -7.46 7.92
C VAL A 118 -1.00 -8.31 8.32
N TYR A 119 -0.99 -8.84 9.54
CA TYR A 119 -2.02 -9.75 10.02
C TYR A 119 -3.41 -9.12 9.97
N ASN A 120 -3.59 -7.96 10.60
CA ASN A 120 -4.90 -7.33 10.70
C ASN A 120 -5.40 -6.76 9.35
N GLY A 121 -4.51 -6.22 8.52
CA GLY A 121 -4.91 -5.69 7.21
C GLY A 121 -5.39 -6.79 6.25
N ARG A 122 -4.70 -7.94 6.26
CA ARG A 122 -5.13 -9.13 5.49
C ARG A 122 -6.44 -9.68 6.04
N ARG A 123 -6.56 -9.83 7.37
CA ARG A 123 -7.72 -10.40 8.05
C ARG A 123 -8.99 -9.58 7.88
N ASN A 124 -8.89 -8.26 7.95
CA ASN A 124 -10.06 -7.36 7.93
C ASN A 124 -10.53 -7.04 6.50
N TRP A 125 -9.60 -6.82 5.56
CA TRP A 125 -9.93 -6.22 4.26
C TRP A 125 -9.33 -6.95 3.05
N ASN A 126 -8.76 -8.15 3.22
CA ASN A 126 -8.03 -8.84 2.15
C ASN A 126 -6.91 -7.98 1.53
N ILE A 127 -6.34 -6.99 2.23
CA ILE A 127 -5.26 -6.18 1.65
C ILE A 127 -3.98 -7.02 1.64
N PRO A 128 -3.29 -7.19 0.48
CA PRO A 128 -2.19 -8.16 0.31
C PRO A 128 -0.86 -7.69 0.92
N LYS A 129 -0.88 -7.34 2.22
CA LYS A 129 0.27 -6.85 2.97
C LYS A 129 1.32 -7.94 3.12
N GLN A 130 2.58 -7.53 3.04
CA GLN A 130 3.77 -8.34 3.33
C GLN A 130 4.82 -7.50 4.07
N LEU A 131 5.74 -8.15 4.77
CA LEU A 131 6.71 -7.47 5.62
C LEU A 131 7.90 -6.93 4.81
N ALA A 132 8.37 -5.72 5.12
CA ALA A 132 9.62 -5.15 4.62
C ALA A 132 10.32 -4.29 5.68
N SER A 133 11.58 -3.98 5.42
CA SER A 133 12.35 -2.99 6.18
C SER A 133 12.34 -1.65 5.45
N PHE A 134 12.16 -0.56 6.21
CA PHE A 134 12.10 0.80 5.69
C PHE A 134 13.20 1.66 6.30
N LYS A 135 13.85 2.50 5.49
CA LYS A 135 14.78 3.54 5.96
C LYS A 135 14.39 4.89 5.37
N PHE A 136 13.97 5.81 6.23
CA PHE A 136 13.67 7.19 5.88
C PHE A 136 14.85 8.07 6.27
N HIS A 137 15.56 8.60 5.27
CA HIS A 137 16.74 9.44 5.47
C HIS A 137 16.30 10.91 5.60
N PRO A 138 16.52 11.57 6.74
CA PRO A 138 16.12 12.97 6.94
C PRO A 138 16.73 13.93 5.92
N SER A 139 15.98 14.97 5.59
CA SER A 139 16.44 16.12 4.80
C SER A 139 16.74 17.32 5.71
N ASP A 140 17.64 18.20 5.28
CA ASP A 140 17.87 19.50 5.91
C ASP A 140 16.77 20.52 5.60
N THR A 141 15.87 20.18 4.66
CA THR A 141 14.71 20.99 4.30
C THR A 141 13.47 20.59 5.09
N LYS A 142 12.63 21.56 5.45
CA LYS A 142 11.33 21.27 6.07
C LYS A 142 10.39 20.46 5.17
N PHE A 143 10.48 20.66 3.84
CA PHE A 143 9.63 20.00 2.85
C PHE A 143 10.40 19.69 1.55
N PRO A 144 10.50 18.41 1.13
CA PRO A 144 10.10 17.21 1.89
C PRO A 144 11.01 16.99 3.13
N PRO A 145 10.50 16.39 4.22
CA PRO A 145 11.29 16.15 5.44
C PRO A 145 12.31 15.02 5.32
N TYR A 146 12.24 14.24 4.24
CA TYR A 146 13.19 13.18 3.93
C TYR A 146 13.79 13.44 2.56
N LYS A 147 15.07 13.08 2.40
CA LYS A 147 15.79 13.15 1.12
C LYS A 147 15.82 11.82 0.39
N ARG A 148 15.58 10.71 1.11
CA ARG A 148 15.52 9.36 0.54
C ARG A 148 14.63 8.43 1.36
N ILE A 149 13.94 7.54 0.68
CA ILE A 149 13.23 6.41 1.27
C ILE A 149 13.75 5.12 0.63
N GLU A 150 14.18 4.16 1.45
CA GLU A 150 14.63 2.85 1.00
C GLU A 150 13.69 1.76 1.56
N VAL A 151 13.35 0.78 0.71
CA VAL A 151 12.57 -0.39 1.10
C VAL A 151 13.32 -1.65 0.67
N SER A 152 13.48 -2.58 1.60
CA SER A 152 14.24 -3.82 1.43
C SER A 152 13.45 -5.00 1.98
N LEU A 153 13.71 -6.19 1.46
CA LEU A 153 13.16 -7.40 2.07
C LEU A 153 13.76 -7.59 3.48
N PRO A 154 12.99 -8.19 4.41
CA PRO A 154 13.43 -8.46 5.79
C PRO A 154 14.78 -9.19 5.91
N ASP A 155 15.01 -10.15 5.01
CA ASP A 155 16.19 -11.01 4.96
C ASP A 155 17.37 -10.42 4.14
N ASN A 156 17.16 -9.27 3.48
CA ASN A 156 18.15 -8.64 2.62
C ASN A 156 18.11 -7.11 2.72
N THR A 157 18.32 -6.59 3.94
CA THR A 157 18.22 -5.15 4.28
C THR A 157 19.29 -4.25 3.64
N ASP A 158 20.34 -4.85 3.08
CA ASP A 158 21.45 -4.12 2.45
C ASP A 158 21.23 -3.92 0.94
N ASN A 159 20.26 -4.61 0.35
CA ASN A 159 19.93 -4.52 -1.07
C ASN A 159 18.48 -4.05 -1.26
N PRO A 160 18.21 -2.74 -1.12
CA PRO A 160 16.86 -2.21 -1.26
C PRO A 160 16.30 -2.41 -2.66
N PHE A 161 15.09 -2.95 -2.80
CA PHE A 161 14.40 -3.03 -4.09
C PHE A 161 13.77 -1.69 -4.47
N ILE A 162 13.58 -0.78 -3.52
CA ILE A 162 13.21 0.63 -3.73
C ILE A 162 14.26 1.53 -3.09
N SER A 163 14.74 2.52 -3.82
CA SER A 163 15.52 3.65 -3.33
C SER A 163 15.02 4.92 -4.00
N LEU A 164 14.06 5.58 -3.36
CA LEU A 164 13.39 6.77 -3.84
C LEU A 164 14.08 8.03 -3.29
N ASP A 165 14.71 8.81 -4.16
CA ASP A 165 15.28 10.11 -3.81
C ASP A 165 14.19 11.19 -3.87
N LEU A 166 14.14 12.04 -2.85
CA LEU A 166 13.17 13.12 -2.70
C LEU A 166 13.87 14.46 -2.69
N LYS A 167 13.38 15.41 -3.49
CA LYS A 167 13.98 16.74 -3.65
C LYS A 167 12.92 17.84 -3.56
N PRO A 168 13.23 18.96 -2.89
CA PRO A 168 12.35 20.13 -2.92
C PRO A 168 12.20 20.68 -4.34
N MET A 169 11.03 21.23 -4.62
CA MET A 169 10.68 22.02 -5.80
C MET A 169 10.46 23.47 -5.37
N SER A 170 11.52 24.24 -5.13
CA SER A 170 11.49 25.68 -4.83
C SER A 170 10.18 26.17 -4.15
N LEU A 171 9.44 27.12 -4.75
CA LEU A 171 8.20 27.67 -4.21
C LEU A 171 7.01 26.67 -4.12
N LEU A 172 7.05 25.56 -4.85
CA LEU A 172 5.96 24.56 -4.92
C LEU A 172 6.02 23.50 -3.81
N SER A 173 7.11 23.44 -3.05
CA SER A 173 7.24 22.53 -1.90
C SER A 173 6.73 23.08 -0.58
N ARG A 174 6.24 24.32 -0.53
CA ARG A 174 5.56 24.82 0.67
C ARG A 174 4.13 24.23 0.72
N PRO A 175 3.56 23.94 1.90
CA PRO A 175 2.14 23.58 1.97
C PRO A 175 1.31 24.74 1.43
N PHE A 176 0.49 24.53 0.41
CA PHE A 176 -0.32 25.61 -0.15
C PHE A 176 -1.80 25.29 -0.30
N LEU A 177 -2.25 24.04 -0.08
CA LEU A 177 -3.67 23.68 -0.08
C LEU A 177 -4.00 22.59 0.96
N PRO A 178 -5.17 22.66 1.64
CA PRO A 178 -5.71 21.51 2.36
C PRO A 178 -6.05 20.41 1.35
N LEU A 179 -5.48 19.22 1.53
CA LEU A 179 -5.82 18.04 0.75
C LEU A 179 -6.91 17.27 1.48
N SER A 180 -7.99 17.00 0.76
CA SER A 180 -9.06 16.07 1.11
C SER A 180 -9.18 15.07 -0.03
N THR A 181 -9.54 13.82 0.28
CA THR A 181 -9.79 12.79 -0.73
C THR A 181 -10.82 13.17 -1.78
N SER A 182 -11.71 14.12 -1.49
CA SER A 182 -12.63 14.71 -2.47
C SER A 182 -11.95 15.39 -3.67
N TYR A 183 -10.67 15.77 -3.55
CA TYR A 183 -9.87 16.40 -4.62
C TYR A 183 -8.96 15.42 -5.38
N ILE A 184 -8.87 14.17 -4.93
CA ILE A 184 -8.04 13.15 -5.56
C ILE A 184 -8.97 12.29 -6.43
N PRO A 185 -8.78 12.23 -7.76
CA PRO A 185 -9.66 11.51 -8.68
C PRO A 185 -9.43 9.98 -8.63
N LEU A 186 -9.28 9.43 -7.42
CA LEU A 186 -9.19 8.00 -7.14
C LEU A 186 -10.50 7.57 -6.49
N CYS A 187 -11.13 6.53 -7.03
CA CYS A 187 -12.22 5.87 -6.33
C CYS A 187 -11.62 5.11 -5.15
N LEU A 188 -11.82 5.60 -3.92
CA LEU A 188 -11.24 5.02 -2.72
C LEU A 188 -12.05 3.86 -2.14
N ASP A 189 -13.03 3.36 -2.91
CA ASP A 189 -13.65 2.06 -2.67
C ASP A 189 -12.76 0.99 -3.32
N ILE A 190 -11.87 0.41 -2.52
CA ILE A 190 -10.91 -0.59 -2.94
C ILE A 190 -11.55 -1.97 -2.75
N VAL A 191 -11.59 -2.75 -3.83
CA VAL A 191 -12.24 -4.07 -3.84
C VAL A 191 -11.21 -5.16 -4.09
N ILE A 192 -11.08 -6.07 -3.12
CA ILE A 192 -10.02 -7.06 -3.09
C ILE A 192 -10.61 -8.47 -2.94
N PRO A 193 -10.25 -9.42 -3.83
CA PRO A 193 -10.69 -10.81 -3.73
C PRO A 193 -10.12 -11.49 -2.47
N PRO A 194 -10.65 -12.66 -2.09
CA PRO A 194 -10.06 -13.50 -1.06
C PRO A 194 -8.57 -13.75 -1.31
N LEU A 195 -7.76 -13.58 -0.27
CA LEU A 195 -6.33 -13.87 -0.33
C LEU A 195 -6.05 -15.35 -0.06
N PRO A 196 -4.88 -15.86 -0.47
CA PRO A 196 -4.40 -17.17 -0.04
C PRO A 196 -4.30 -17.26 1.49
N GLU A 197 -4.79 -18.37 2.04
CA GLU A 197 -4.83 -18.64 3.48
C GLU A 197 -4.23 -20.01 3.80
N SER A 198 -3.63 -20.15 4.97
CA SER A 198 -3.01 -21.39 5.48
C SER A 198 -3.15 -21.47 7.01
N GLU A 199 -3.33 -22.68 7.55
CA GLU A 199 -3.25 -22.91 9.00
C GLU A 199 -1.85 -22.59 9.54
N ASN A 200 -0.83 -22.74 8.71
CA ASN A 200 0.57 -22.45 9.02
C ASN A 200 0.98 -21.02 8.62
N TRP A 201 0.04 -20.06 8.61
CA TRP A 201 0.29 -18.68 8.20
C TRP A 201 1.45 -17.99 8.93
N ARG A 202 1.81 -18.46 10.12
CA ARG A 202 2.96 -17.96 10.88
C ARG A 202 4.30 -18.28 10.22
N GLU A 203 4.33 -19.33 9.40
CA GLU A 203 5.51 -19.78 8.66
C GLU A 203 5.47 -19.26 7.22
N ASP A 204 4.33 -19.35 6.54
CA ASP A 204 4.21 -19.03 5.12
C ASP A 204 3.63 -17.64 4.80
N GLY A 205 3.17 -16.90 5.82
CA GLY A 205 2.60 -15.56 5.69
C GLY A 205 1.18 -15.50 5.12
N ARG A 206 0.55 -16.63 4.78
CA ARG A 206 -0.77 -16.70 4.13
C ARG A 206 -1.90 -16.48 5.14
N VAL A 207 -2.09 -15.23 5.54
CA VAL A 207 -3.25 -14.80 6.33
C VAL A 207 -4.38 -14.44 5.37
N GLY A 208 -5.54 -15.07 5.52
CA GLY A 208 -6.78 -14.73 4.84
C GLY A 208 -7.85 -14.21 5.82
N SER A 209 -9.05 -13.94 5.29
CA SER A 209 -10.21 -13.47 6.05
C SER A 209 -11.10 -14.61 6.58
N HIS A 210 -10.75 -15.88 6.32
CA HIS A 210 -11.46 -17.11 6.69
C HIS A 210 -12.86 -17.30 6.09
N ASP A 211 -13.56 -16.24 5.66
CA ASP A 211 -14.89 -16.36 5.07
C ASP A 211 -14.86 -16.59 3.56
N GLY A 212 -13.70 -16.43 2.91
CA GLY A 212 -13.58 -16.60 1.47
C GLY A 212 -14.36 -15.55 0.67
N GLU A 213 -14.71 -14.43 1.30
CA GLU A 213 -15.51 -13.37 0.68
C GLU A 213 -14.64 -12.23 0.14
N TRP A 214 -15.14 -11.57 -0.89
CA TRP A 214 -14.58 -10.31 -1.37
C TRP A 214 -14.74 -9.23 -0.29
N LYS A 215 -13.74 -8.35 -0.17
CA LYS A 215 -13.79 -7.22 0.76
C LYS A 215 -13.76 -5.91 0.01
N THR A 216 -14.58 -4.98 0.49
CA THR A 216 -14.55 -3.58 0.07
C THR A 216 -14.14 -2.72 1.25
N THR A 217 -13.08 -1.95 1.08
CA THR A 217 -12.68 -0.92 2.05
C THR A 217 -12.83 0.45 1.42
N ARG A 218 -13.45 1.37 2.14
CA ARG A 218 -13.44 2.78 1.81
C ARG A 218 -12.30 3.46 2.55
N VAL A 219 -11.43 4.14 1.81
CA VAL A 219 -10.30 4.87 2.38
C VAL A 219 -10.62 6.36 2.45
N GLY A 220 -10.58 6.92 3.66
CA GLY A 220 -10.56 8.37 3.88
C GLY A 220 -9.13 8.86 4.04
N MET A 221 -8.83 10.06 3.54
CA MET A 221 -7.54 10.71 3.74
C MET A 221 -7.72 12.23 3.78
N SER A 222 -7.09 12.87 4.75
CA SER A 222 -7.01 14.34 4.82
C SER A 222 -5.64 14.77 5.34
N GLY A 223 -5.27 16.01 5.08
CA GLY A 223 -4.03 16.58 5.57
C GLY A 223 -3.60 17.81 4.77
N TRP A 224 -2.37 18.26 5.01
CA TRP A 224 -1.77 19.38 4.28
C TRP A 224 -0.73 18.86 3.31
N GLY A 225 -0.85 19.24 2.04
CA GLY A 225 0.09 18.77 1.03
C GLY A 225 0.77 19.85 0.22
N GLY A 226 1.77 19.39 -0.50
CA GLY A 226 2.52 20.15 -1.49
C GLY A 226 3.18 19.24 -2.50
N MET A 227 3.97 19.83 -3.40
CA MET A 227 4.65 19.10 -4.45
C MET A 227 6.12 18.90 -4.12
N MET A 228 6.69 17.83 -4.62
CA MET A 228 8.12 17.54 -4.57
C MET A 228 8.57 16.85 -5.85
N LYS A 229 9.89 16.82 -6.08
CA LYS A 229 10.48 15.97 -7.10
C LYS A 229 10.86 14.65 -6.47
N ALA A 230 10.59 13.55 -7.15
CA ALA A 230 11.17 12.28 -6.81
C ALA A 230 11.82 11.61 -8.02
N GLY A 231 12.74 10.70 -7.75
CA GLY A 231 13.34 9.83 -8.75
C GLY A 231 14.13 8.70 -8.09
N GLY A 232 14.93 7.99 -8.88
CA GLY A 232 15.72 6.87 -8.39
C GLY A 232 15.08 5.54 -8.76
N ARG A 233 15.28 4.52 -7.92
CA ARG A 233 14.76 3.16 -8.21
C ARG A 233 13.44 2.95 -7.49
N LEU A 234 12.37 2.75 -8.25
CA LEU A 234 11.06 2.41 -7.71
C LEU A 234 10.67 1.01 -8.17
N GLY A 235 11.12 0.00 -7.41
CA GLY A 235 10.92 -1.41 -7.68
C GLY A 235 12.02 -2.04 -8.55
N ASN A 236 11.97 -3.35 -8.65
CA ASN A 236 12.95 -4.19 -9.36
C ASN A 236 12.29 -5.17 -10.36
N GLY A 237 10.97 -5.09 -10.54
CA GLY A 237 10.21 -5.94 -11.46
C GLY A 237 9.92 -7.35 -10.92
N SER A 238 10.42 -7.72 -9.74
CA SER A 238 10.11 -9.00 -9.08
C SER A 238 9.34 -8.80 -7.79
N ASP A 239 9.89 -8.03 -6.85
CA ASP A 239 9.31 -7.82 -5.51
C ASP A 239 8.29 -6.69 -5.51
N PHE A 240 8.52 -5.70 -6.38
CA PHE A 240 7.66 -4.54 -6.60
C PHE A 240 7.80 -4.15 -8.08
N PRO A 241 6.73 -3.69 -8.76
CA PRO A 241 6.82 -3.35 -10.18
C PRO A 241 7.88 -2.27 -10.40
N GLU A 242 8.62 -2.37 -11.51
CA GLU A 242 9.56 -1.33 -11.89
C GLU A 242 8.79 -0.14 -12.49
N LEU A 243 8.57 0.89 -11.68
CA LEU A 243 7.76 2.05 -12.03
C LEU A 243 8.65 3.21 -12.50
N LYS A 244 8.52 3.62 -13.75
CA LYS A 244 9.15 4.85 -14.27
C LYS A 244 8.35 6.07 -13.83
N ARG A 245 8.64 6.61 -12.65
CA ARG A 245 7.90 7.71 -11.99
C ARG A 245 8.78 8.90 -11.62
N ASP A 246 9.90 9.09 -12.30
CA ASP A 246 10.75 10.27 -12.10
C ASP A 246 9.96 11.54 -12.45
N GLY A 247 10.04 12.55 -11.58
CA GLY A 247 9.36 13.83 -11.80
C GLY A 247 8.54 14.27 -10.60
N MET A 248 7.33 14.76 -10.85
CA MET A 248 6.48 15.39 -9.84
C MET A 248 5.77 14.34 -8.98
N TRP A 249 5.91 14.50 -7.67
CA TRP A 249 5.28 13.74 -6.61
C TRP A 249 4.59 14.69 -5.63
N PHE A 250 3.75 14.13 -4.78
CA PHE A 250 3.06 14.86 -3.73
C PHE A 250 3.52 14.37 -2.37
N TRP A 251 3.53 15.27 -1.39
CA TRP A 251 3.70 14.91 0.01
C TRP A 251 2.48 15.41 0.79
N VAL A 252 2.15 14.71 1.89
CA VAL A 252 1.08 15.04 2.82
C VAL A 252 1.60 14.98 4.25
N ARG A 253 1.32 16.02 5.03
CA ARG A 253 1.56 16.12 6.47
C ARG A 253 0.25 16.23 7.23
N ASP A 254 0.34 15.99 8.53
CA ASP A 254 -0.83 15.92 9.42
C ASP A 254 -1.89 14.99 8.82
N LEU A 255 -1.39 13.90 8.21
CA LEU A 255 -2.21 12.91 7.54
C LEU A 255 -3.18 12.34 8.56
N ASP A 256 -4.44 12.23 8.19
CA ASP A 256 -5.46 11.49 8.91
C ASP A 256 -6.18 10.57 7.92
N MET A 257 -6.08 9.27 8.16
CA MET A 257 -6.70 8.24 7.33
C MET A 257 -7.73 7.40 8.09
N SER A 258 -8.81 7.05 7.36
CA SER A 258 -9.79 6.05 7.77
C SER A 258 -9.78 4.86 6.81
N PHE A 259 -10.05 3.68 7.36
CA PHE A 259 -10.24 2.42 6.63
C PHE A 259 -11.53 1.80 7.13
N GLU A 260 -12.59 1.94 6.34
CA GLU A 260 -13.95 1.54 6.69
C GLU A 260 -14.38 0.34 5.85
N THR A 261 -14.97 -0.67 6.49
CA THR A 261 -15.57 -1.79 5.79
C THR A 261 -16.88 -1.33 5.15
N VAL A 262 -17.02 -1.54 3.84
CA VAL A 262 -18.28 -1.30 3.14
C VAL A 262 -19.00 -2.64 3.06
N GLU A 263 -20.10 -2.77 3.79
CA GLU A 263 -20.99 -3.92 3.64
C GLU A 263 -21.67 -3.85 2.27
N HIS A 264 -21.63 -4.95 1.51
CA HIS A 264 -22.44 -5.08 0.33
C HIS A 264 -23.88 -5.33 0.77
N GLU A 265 -24.83 -4.48 0.35
CA GLU A 265 -26.26 -4.81 0.46
C GLU A 265 -26.46 -6.20 -0.14
N LYS A 266 -26.94 -7.15 0.69
CA LYS A 266 -27.42 -8.42 0.18
C LYS A 266 -28.52 -8.08 -0.83
N LYS A 267 -28.34 -8.52 -2.07
CA LYS A 267 -29.49 -8.61 -2.97
C LYS A 267 -30.40 -9.67 -2.37
N ASP A 268 -31.52 -9.23 -1.82
CA ASP A 268 -32.68 -10.09 -1.55
C ASP A 268 -33.15 -10.78 -2.85
#